data_AF-A0A3G2XE20-F1
#
_entry.id   AF-A0A3G2XE20-F1
#
_cell.length_a   1.000
_cell.length_b   1.000
_cell.length_c   1.000
_cell.angle_alpha   90.00
_cell.angle_beta   90.00
_cell.angle_gamma   90.00
#
_symmetry.space_group_name_H-M   'P 1'
#
loop_
_entity.id
_entity.type
_entity.pdbx_description
1 polymer ?
#
loop_
_entity_poly.entity_id
_entity_poly.type
_entity_poly.pdbx_seq_one_letter_code
_entity_poly.pdbx_strand_id
1 'polypeptide(L)'
;EGEAIGEHLVEYLDVKEKYNRIKYNEITKNAILKAIEKPGLIDYNLVEAQKARRMLDRIIGFRLSYLINQKISNSPTKASAGRVQSIALKLVVDREREIEAFIPEQYYKLDALCGSKIVAGYINTNNPSDKRDWILPNEIDLVKKHFENAKKIIKVTDINVVDKKMASVTPLKQAALYKKSPYSAQVTQSAAQKLYEGFGDGGLISYPRTDSSRLSQTFIDNAKVYINNKFGKDYVASEVKGFSGDQDA
;
A
#
# COMPACT_ATOMS: atom_id res chain seq x y z
N GLU A 1 0.11 5.86 -20.01
CA GLU A 1 1.39 5.63 -20.72
C GLU A 1 1.21 4.74 -21.95
N GLY A 2 0.61 3.56 -21.80
CA GLY A 2 0.33 2.66 -22.94
C GLY A 2 -0.40 3.32 -24.11
N GLU A 3 -1.42 4.17 -23.85
CA GLU A 3 -2.13 4.90 -24.93
C GLU A 3 -1.23 5.86 -25.70
N ALA A 4 -0.35 6.60 -25.03
CA ALA A 4 0.60 7.51 -25.69
C ALA A 4 1.65 6.76 -26.52
N ILE A 5 2.05 5.55 -26.10
CA ILE A 5 2.92 4.69 -26.91
C ILE A 5 2.17 4.22 -28.16
N GLY A 6 0.91 3.80 -28.00
CA GLY A 6 0.06 3.41 -29.12
C GLY A 6 -0.11 4.53 -30.13
N GLU A 7 -0.37 5.74 -29.66
CA GLU A 7 -0.50 6.93 -30.53
C GLU A 7 0.81 7.26 -31.25
N HIS A 8 1.94 7.30 -30.55
CA HIS A 8 3.23 7.51 -31.21
C HIS A 8 3.54 6.43 -32.26
N LEU A 9 3.17 5.17 -32.03
CA LEU A 9 3.36 4.11 -33.02
C LEU A 9 2.48 4.31 -34.26
N VAL A 10 1.22 4.70 -34.05
CA VAL A 10 0.29 5.00 -35.16
C VAL A 10 0.77 6.18 -35.99
N GLU A 11 1.27 7.24 -35.33
CA GLU A 11 1.86 8.40 -36.00
C GLU A 11 3.17 8.06 -36.72
N TYR A 12 4.08 7.35 -36.04
CA TYR A 12 5.40 7.01 -36.59
C TYR A 12 5.32 6.07 -37.79
N LEU A 13 4.39 5.11 -37.77
CA LEU A 13 4.19 4.15 -38.86
C LEU A 13 3.22 4.65 -39.94
N ASP A 14 2.61 5.83 -39.75
CA ASP A 14 1.61 6.44 -40.64
C ASP A 14 0.41 5.53 -40.95
N VAL A 15 -0.14 4.88 -39.91
CA VAL A 15 -1.25 3.92 -40.01
C VAL A 15 -2.55 4.42 -39.39
N LYS A 16 -2.78 5.75 -39.42
CA LYS A 16 -3.91 6.40 -38.72
C LYS A 16 -5.29 5.82 -39.04
N GLU A 17 -5.48 5.28 -40.23
CA GLU A 17 -6.75 4.68 -40.67
C GLU A 17 -6.74 3.14 -40.63
N LYS A 18 -5.62 2.52 -40.26
CA LYS A 18 -5.39 1.06 -40.38
C LYS A 18 -4.79 0.48 -39.10
N TYR A 19 -5.42 0.74 -37.97
CA TYR A 19 -5.02 0.16 -36.69
C TYR A 19 -6.21 -0.22 -35.81
N ASN A 20 -5.96 -1.11 -34.87
CA ASN A 20 -6.89 -1.53 -33.83
C ASN A 20 -6.15 -1.57 -32.49
N ARG A 21 -6.76 -1.02 -31.43
CA ARG A 21 -6.17 -0.94 -30.08
C ARG A 21 -6.84 -1.96 -29.16
N ILE A 22 -6.08 -2.99 -28.74
CA ILE A 22 -6.57 -4.01 -27.80
C ILE A 22 -6.15 -3.69 -26.37
N LYS A 23 -7.08 -3.73 -25.40
CA LYS A 23 -6.78 -3.52 -23.97
C LYS A 23 -7.03 -4.83 -23.21
N TYR A 24 -6.12 -5.21 -22.33
CA TYR A 24 -6.23 -6.39 -21.48
C TYR A 24 -5.47 -6.15 -20.18
N ASN A 25 -5.97 -6.74 -19.09
CA ASN A 25 -5.39 -6.63 -17.74
C ASN A 25 -4.66 -7.91 -17.32
N GLU A 26 -4.73 -8.98 -18.12
CA GLU A 26 -4.05 -10.24 -17.89
C GLU A 26 -3.63 -10.85 -19.24
N ILE A 27 -2.53 -11.60 -19.24
CA ILE A 27 -2.03 -12.29 -20.44
C ILE A 27 -2.48 -13.75 -20.37
N THR A 28 -3.78 -13.97 -20.60
CA THR A 28 -4.38 -15.30 -20.72
C THR A 28 -4.97 -15.48 -22.12
N LYS A 29 -5.04 -16.73 -22.62
CA LYS A 29 -5.62 -17.01 -23.95
C LYS A 29 -7.01 -16.39 -24.11
N ASN A 30 -7.86 -16.55 -23.09
CA ASN A 30 -9.23 -16.04 -23.12
C ASN A 30 -9.28 -14.51 -23.09
N ALA A 31 -8.47 -13.85 -22.26
CA ALA A 31 -8.44 -12.39 -22.21
C ALA A 31 -7.94 -11.77 -23.53
N ILE A 32 -6.90 -12.35 -24.12
CA ILE A 32 -6.35 -11.88 -25.41
C ILE A 32 -7.36 -12.07 -26.55
N LEU A 33 -8.00 -13.24 -26.65
CA LEU A 33 -9.02 -13.48 -27.68
C LEU A 33 -10.21 -12.51 -27.53
N LYS A 34 -10.71 -12.32 -26.30
CA LYS A 34 -11.77 -11.33 -26.02
C LYS A 34 -11.36 -9.91 -26.42
N ALA A 35 -10.10 -9.52 -26.16
CA ALA A 35 -9.59 -8.20 -26.51
C ALA A 35 -9.45 -8.01 -28.03
N ILE A 36 -9.13 -9.07 -28.77
CA ILE A 36 -9.06 -9.07 -30.24
C ILE A 36 -10.46 -9.03 -30.88
N GLU A 37 -11.45 -9.69 -30.28
CA GLU A 37 -12.85 -9.68 -30.75
C GLU A 37 -13.50 -8.30 -30.65
N LYS A 38 -13.09 -7.49 -29.64
CA LYS A 38 -13.60 -6.14 -29.41
C LYS A 38 -12.46 -5.12 -29.36
N PRO A 39 -11.78 -4.85 -30.49
CA PRO A 39 -10.76 -3.83 -30.53
C PRO A 39 -11.40 -2.45 -30.38
N GLY A 40 -10.69 -1.55 -29.71
CA GLY A 40 -11.05 -0.14 -29.63
C GLY A 40 -10.16 0.73 -30.52
N LEU A 41 -10.38 2.03 -30.41
CA LEU A 41 -9.44 3.04 -30.90
C LEU A 41 -8.56 3.54 -29.75
N ILE A 42 -7.54 4.32 -30.08
CA ILE A 42 -6.75 5.02 -29.08
C ILE A 42 -7.64 6.01 -28.33
N ASP A 43 -7.49 6.03 -27.01
CA ASP A 43 -8.16 7.01 -26.17
C ASP A 43 -7.32 8.29 -26.10
N TYR A 44 -7.69 9.27 -26.91
CA TYR A 44 -6.97 10.55 -26.97
C TYR A 44 -7.02 11.35 -25.67
N ASN A 45 -8.02 11.18 -24.81
CA ASN A 45 -8.02 11.85 -23.50
C ASN A 45 -6.87 11.33 -22.63
N LEU A 46 -6.61 10.02 -22.68
CA LEU A 46 -5.48 9.40 -21.97
C LEU A 46 -4.12 9.77 -22.58
N VAL A 47 -4.06 9.97 -23.90
CA VAL A 47 -2.87 10.48 -24.59
C VAL A 47 -2.57 11.91 -24.13
N GLU A 48 -3.54 12.81 -24.21
CA GLU A 48 -3.37 14.22 -23.83
C GLU A 48 -3.05 14.37 -22.35
N ALA A 49 -3.66 13.56 -21.47
CA ALA A 49 -3.28 13.51 -20.06
C ALA A 49 -1.79 13.14 -19.86
N GLN A 50 -1.29 12.18 -20.65
CA GLN A 50 0.12 11.78 -20.59
C GLN A 50 1.05 12.86 -21.14
N LYS A 51 0.69 13.51 -22.26
CA LYS A 51 1.43 14.63 -22.85
C LYS A 51 1.50 15.81 -21.88
N ALA A 52 0.37 16.20 -21.29
CA ALA A 52 0.29 17.23 -20.27
C ALA A 52 1.20 16.93 -19.07
N ARG A 53 1.17 15.70 -18.54
CA ARG A 53 2.09 15.26 -17.47
C ARG A 53 3.55 15.44 -17.87
N ARG A 54 3.95 14.98 -19.06
CA ARG A 54 5.33 15.12 -19.56
C ARG A 54 5.75 16.57 -19.72
N MET A 55 4.86 17.43 -20.23
CA MET A 55 5.11 18.86 -20.36
C MET A 55 5.32 19.52 -18.99
N LEU A 56 4.45 19.24 -18.02
CA LEU A 56 4.57 19.75 -16.66
C LEU A 56 5.89 19.34 -16.01
N ASP A 57 6.24 18.06 -16.07
CA ASP A 57 7.47 17.55 -15.49
C ASP A 57 8.70 18.18 -16.18
N ARG A 58 8.63 18.46 -17.49
CA ARG A 58 9.69 19.14 -18.25
C ARG A 58 9.84 20.62 -17.87
N ILE A 59 8.73 21.36 -17.75
CA ILE A 59 8.73 22.78 -17.41
C ILE A 59 9.29 22.98 -15.99
N ILE A 60 8.78 22.21 -15.03
CA ILE A 60 9.19 22.29 -13.63
C ILE A 60 10.60 21.77 -13.47
N GLY A 61 10.90 20.61 -14.05
CA GLY A 61 12.18 19.92 -13.91
C GLY A 61 13.35 20.76 -14.42
N PHE A 62 13.25 21.33 -15.63
CA PHE A 62 14.34 22.13 -16.18
C PHE A 62 14.57 23.44 -15.43
N ARG A 63 13.51 24.18 -15.12
CA ARG A 63 13.63 25.50 -14.46
C ARG A 63 14.16 25.36 -13.04
N LEU A 64 13.59 24.44 -12.25
CA LEU A 64 14.01 24.26 -10.86
C LEU A 64 15.37 23.60 -10.76
N SER A 65 15.69 22.60 -11.58
CA SER A 65 17.02 21.97 -11.54
C SER A 65 18.11 22.97 -11.91
N TYR A 66 17.85 23.88 -12.87
CA TYR A 66 18.78 24.97 -13.18
C TYR A 66 19.04 25.87 -11.97
N LEU A 67 17.97 26.33 -11.30
CA LEU A 67 18.08 27.16 -10.09
C LEU A 67 18.81 26.44 -8.95
N ILE A 68 18.49 25.16 -8.71
CA ILE A 68 19.12 24.35 -7.68
C ILE A 68 20.63 24.22 -7.92
N ASN A 69 21.03 23.95 -9.16
CA ASN A 69 22.45 23.84 -9.51
C ASN A 69 23.20 25.17 -9.33
N GLN A 70 22.53 26.31 -9.43
CA GLN A 70 23.13 27.61 -9.11
C GLN A 70 23.22 27.89 -7.60
N LYS A 71 22.27 27.41 -6.81
CA LYS A 71 22.12 27.76 -5.39
C LYS A 71 22.74 26.77 -4.42
N ILE A 72 22.90 25.51 -4.83
CA ILE A 72 23.49 24.46 -4.01
C ILE A 72 24.88 24.15 -4.55
N SER A 73 25.88 24.76 -3.93
CA SER A 73 27.29 24.36 -4.08
C SER A 73 27.59 23.17 -3.17
N ASN A 74 28.36 22.18 -3.66
CA ASN A 74 28.80 20.97 -2.94
C ASN A 74 27.78 19.82 -2.82
N SER A 75 26.81 19.72 -3.73
CA SER A 75 26.01 18.50 -3.83
C SER A 75 26.89 17.34 -4.38
N PRO A 76 26.87 16.14 -3.75
CA PRO A 76 27.65 14.98 -4.21
C PRO A 76 27.19 14.46 -5.59
N THR A 77 25.99 14.86 -6.03
CA THR A 77 25.44 14.57 -7.35
C THR A 77 24.83 15.82 -7.98
N LYS A 78 24.59 15.82 -9.30
CA LYS A 78 23.81 16.88 -9.95
C LYS A 78 22.40 16.87 -9.36
N ALA A 79 22.10 17.83 -8.52
CA ALA A 79 20.82 17.92 -7.85
C ALA A 79 19.73 18.20 -8.89
N SER A 80 18.63 17.46 -8.79
CA SER A 80 17.47 17.62 -9.65
C SER A 80 16.24 17.92 -8.81
N ALA A 81 15.37 18.76 -9.35
CA ALA A 81 14.05 18.97 -8.81
C ALA A 81 13.02 18.32 -9.71
N GLY A 82 12.10 17.59 -9.11
CA GLY A 82 10.96 16.99 -9.78
C GLY A 82 9.72 17.29 -8.98
N ARG A 83 8.60 17.56 -9.68
CA ARG A 83 7.30 17.86 -9.05
C ARG A 83 6.90 16.83 -7.98
N VAL A 84 7.16 15.54 -8.23
CA VAL A 84 6.86 14.45 -7.29
C VAL A 84 8.04 14.15 -6.35
N GLN A 85 9.26 14.13 -6.88
CA GLN A 85 10.47 13.80 -6.13
C GLN A 85 10.72 14.76 -4.97
N SER A 86 10.53 16.07 -5.18
CA SER A 86 10.74 17.09 -4.15
C SER A 86 9.73 16.99 -3.01
N ILE A 87 8.48 16.61 -3.31
CA ILE A 87 7.45 16.37 -2.28
C ILE A 87 7.76 15.10 -1.48
N ALA A 88 8.17 14.02 -2.15
CA ALA A 88 8.59 12.80 -1.46
C ALA A 88 9.78 13.06 -0.53
N LEU A 89 10.78 13.82 -0.99
CA LEU A 89 11.91 14.25 -0.15
C LEU A 89 11.45 15.10 1.04
N LYS A 90 10.51 16.03 0.81
CA LYS A 90 9.94 16.87 1.87
C LYS A 90 9.30 16.02 2.97
N LEU A 91 8.54 14.98 2.63
CA LEU A 91 7.91 14.10 3.63
C LEU A 91 8.94 13.39 4.53
N VAL A 92 10.09 13.00 3.96
CA VAL A 92 11.19 12.40 4.74
C VAL A 92 11.83 13.43 5.65
N VAL A 93 12.13 14.63 5.13
CA VAL A 93 12.74 15.72 5.90
C VAL A 93 11.81 16.21 7.02
N ASP A 94 10.52 16.34 6.76
CA ASP A 94 9.54 16.74 7.77
C ASP A 94 9.47 15.70 8.89
N ARG A 95 9.47 14.40 8.55
CA ARG A 95 9.51 13.33 9.55
C ARG A 95 10.80 13.37 10.38
N GLU A 96 11.95 13.65 9.76
CA GLU A 96 13.21 13.77 10.51
C GLU A 96 13.16 14.96 11.48
N ARG A 97 12.60 16.10 11.05
CA ARG A 97 12.41 17.26 11.94
C ARG A 97 11.45 16.96 13.10
N GLU A 98 10.40 16.17 12.86
CA GLU A 98 9.51 15.69 13.93
C GLU A 98 10.28 14.85 14.95
N ILE A 99 11.21 14.00 14.50
CA ILE A 99 12.06 13.17 15.35
C ILE A 99 13.07 14.02 16.13
N GLU A 100 13.73 15.00 15.48
CA GLU A 100 14.68 15.92 16.11
C GLU A 100 14.01 16.83 17.15
N ALA A 101 12.78 17.27 16.88
CA ALA A 101 11.99 18.11 17.78
C ALA A 101 11.31 17.31 18.91
N PHE A 102 11.32 15.97 18.83
CA PHE A 102 10.72 15.11 19.84
C PHE A 102 11.54 15.17 21.14
N ILE A 103 10.92 15.61 22.23
CA ILE A 103 11.50 15.62 23.57
C ILE A 103 11.00 14.37 24.31
N PRO A 104 11.85 13.35 24.55
CA PRO A 104 11.42 12.14 25.24
C PRO A 104 11.02 12.43 26.69
N GLU A 105 9.86 11.93 27.11
CA GLU A 105 9.43 11.95 28.50
C GLU A 105 9.74 10.61 29.16
N GLN A 106 10.44 10.62 30.29
CA GLN A 106 10.69 9.41 31.07
C GLN A 106 9.43 9.01 31.83
N TYR A 107 9.03 7.76 31.70
CA TYR A 107 7.94 7.17 32.46
C TYR A 107 8.23 5.69 32.74
N TYR A 108 7.51 5.13 33.69
CA TYR A 108 7.58 3.73 34.06
C TYR A 108 6.22 3.07 33.84
N LYS A 109 6.23 1.78 33.49
CA LYS A 109 5.04 0.94 33.52
C LYS A 109 5.20 -0.10 34.61
N LEU A 110 4.10 -0.47 35.25
CA LEU A 110 4.07 -1.50 36.28
C LEU A 110 3.13 -2.61 35.82
N ASP A 111 3.69 -3.81 35.74
CA ASP A 111 2.96 -5.01 35.38
C ASP A 111 3.00 -6.02 36.54
N ALA A 112 1.84 -6.56 36.89
CA ALA A 112 1.72 -7.63 37.87
C ALA A 112 1.50 -8.98 37.16
N LEU A 113 2.42 -9.91 37.37
CA LEU A 113 2.26 -11.29 36.91
C LEU A 113 1.30 -12.04 37.84
N CYS A 114 0.10 -12.31 37.34
CA CYS A 114 -0.95 -13.03 38.04
C CYS A 114 -0.93 -14.51 37.61
N GLY A 115 -0.42 -15.39 38.48
CA GLY A 115 -0.21 -16.80 38.14
C GLY A 115 0.89 -16.97 37.11
N SER A 116 0.70 -17.85 36.12
CA SER A 116 1.73 -18.16 35.11
C SER A 116 1.53 -17.48 33.74
N LYS A 117 0.39 -16.84 33.49
CA LYS A 117 0.02 -16.37 32.13
C LYS A 117 -0.71 -15.03 32.04
N ILE A 118 -1.20 -14.48 33.15
CA ILE A 118 -1.98 -13.23 33.12
C ILE A 118 -1.07 -12.08 33.55
N VAL A 119 -0.99 -11.04 32.73
CA VAL A 119 -0.27 -9.80 33.05
C VAL A 119 -1.31 -8.70 33.27
N ALA A 120 -1.31 -8.10 34.46
CA ALA A 120 -2.17 -6.98 34.80
C ALA A 120 -1.34 -5.69 34.83
N GLY A 121 -1.59 -4.79 33.87
CA GLY A 121 -0.95 -3.49 33.80
C GLY A 121 -1.57 -2.47 34.74
N TYR A 122 -0.74 -1.63 35.36
CA TYR A 122 -1.16 -0.50 36.18
C TYR A 122 -1.88 0.56 35.36
N ILE A 123 -2.96 1.10 35.92
CA ILE A 123 -3.74 2.20 35.33
C ILE A 123 -4.03 3.23 36.43
N ASN A 124 -3.67 4.49 36.16
CA ASN A 124 -4.03 5.65 36.95
C ASN A 124 -5.08 6.47 36.20
N THR A 125 -6.32 6.50 36.68
CA THR A 125 -7.42 7.25 36.04
C THR A 125 -7.29 8.77 36.21
N ASN A 126 -6.42 9.24 37.11
CA ASN A 126 -6.17 10.67 37.29
C ASN A 126 -5.22 11.23 36.22
N ASN A 127 -4.47 10.38 35.52
CA ASN A 127 -3.61 10.80 34.43
C ASN A 127 -4.44 11.12 33.17
N PRO A 128 -3.91 11.97 32.26
CA PRO A 128 -4.46 12.18 30.93
C PRO A 128 -4.72 10.86 30.19
N SER A 129 -5.71 10.85 29.29
CA SER A 129 -6.19 9.62 28.63
C SER A 129 -5.09 8.84 27.88
N ASP A 130 -4.08 9.54 27.37
CA ASP A 130 -2.93 9.03 26.65
C ASP A 130 -1.76 8.58 27.55
N LYS A 131 -1.82 8.89 28.85
CA LYS A 131 -0.79 8.58 29.86
C LYS A 131 -1.35 7.79 31.05
N ARG A 132 -2.51 7.13 30.88
CA ARG A 132 -3.18 6.37 31.96
C ARG A 132 -2.34 5.22 32.52
N ASP A 133 -1.47 4.64 31.72
CA ASP A 133 -0.59 3.54 32.11
C ASP A 133 0.81 4.03 32.53
N TRP A 134 1.01 5.35 32.70
CA TRP A 134 2.30 5.92 33.08
C TRP A 134 2.41 6.08 34.59
N ILE A 135 3.60 5.79 35.10
CA ILE A 135 4.09 6.21 36.41
C ILE A 135 5.20 7.21 36.15
N LEU A 136 5.03 8.45 36.62
CA LEU A 136 6.02 9.50 36.40
C LEU A 136 7.22 9.32 37.35
N PRO A 137 8.42 9.87 37.02
CA PRO A 137 9.62 9.70 37.83
C PRO A 137 9.49 10.21 39.27
N ASN A 138 8.65 11.22 39.51
CA ASN A 138 8.35 11.74 40.84
C ASN A 138 7.36 10.87 41.65
N GLU A 139 6.64 9.96 40.99
CA GLU A 139 5.65 9.07 41.62
C GLU A 139 6.23 7.70 41.97
N ILE A 140 7.39 7.35 41.40
CA ILE A 140 7.93 5.99 41.50
C ILE A 140 8.12 5.50 42.93
N ASP A 141 8.63 6.34 43.82
CA ASP A 141 8.89 5.97 45.20
C ASP A 141 7.60 5.76 45.99
N LEU A 142 6.57 6.54 45.67
CA LEU A 142 5.24 6.39 46.26
C LEU A 142 4.59 5.08 45.79
N VAL A 143 4.65 4.81 44.48
CA VAL A 143 4.08 3.58 43.90
C VAL A 143 4.80 2.33 44.42
N LYS A 144 6.14 2.35 44.50
CA LYS A 144 6.90 1.24 45.08
C LYS A 144 6.50 0.96 46.53
N LYS A 145 6.51 1.98 47.39
CA LYS A 145 6.11 1.85 48.81
C LYS A 145 4.68 1.34 48.97
N HIS A 146 3.77 1.78 48.10
CA HIS A 146 2.39 1.29 48.10
C HIS A 146 2.34 -0.21 47.82
N PHE A 147 2.96 -0.67 46.74
CA PHE A 147 2.91 -2.08 46.34
C PHE A 147 3.83 -3.03 47.15
N GLU A 148 4.84 -2.51 47.84
CA GLU A 148 5.60 -3.27 48.85
C GLU A 148 4.73 -3.73 50.01
N ASN A 149 3.83 -2.85 50.48
CA ASN A 149 2.96 -3.10 51.62
C ASN A 149 1.57 -3.63 51.22
N ALA A 150 1.19 -3.50 49.95
CA ALA A 150 -0.09 -3.97 49.47
C ALA A 150 -0.20 -5.50 49.50
N LYS A 151 -1.42 -6.00 49.80
CA LYS A 151 -1.73 -7.41 49.60
C LYS A 151 -1.61 -7.72 48.10
N LYS A 152 -0.81 -8.73 47.75
CA LYS A 152 -0.58 -9.18 46.37
C LYS A 152 -1.78 -9.96 45.81
N ILE A 153 -2.97 -9.39 45.95
CA ILE A 153 -4.25 -9.96 45.54
C ILE A 153 -4.92 -8.94 44.63
N ILE A 154 -5.16 -9.34 43.39
CA ILE A 154 -5.89 -8.54 42.41
C ILE A 154 -7.29 -9.13 42.27
N LYS A 155 -8.30 -8.30 42.51
CA LYS A 155 -9.71 -8.67 42.31
C LYS A 155 -10.15 -8.24 40.93
N VAL A 156 -10.69 -9.17 40.15
CA VAL A 156 -11.34 -8.86 38.89
C VAL A 156 -12.68 -8.18 39.19
N THR A 157 -12.86 -6.97 38.68
CA THR A 157 -14.08 -6.16 38.87
C THR A 157 -15.04 -6.24 37.67
N ASP A 158 -14.49 -6.40 36.47
CA ASP A 158 -15.24 -6.44 35.22
C ASP A 158 -14.53 -7.36 34.22
N ILE A 159 -15.32 -8.05 33.37
CA ILE A 159 -14.82 -8.89 32.28
C ILE A 159 -15.60 -8.53 31.03
N ASN A 160 -14.92 -7.90 30.09
CA ASN A 160 -15.50 -7.57 28.80
C ASN A 160 -15.09 -8.59 27.74
N VAL A 161 -16.07 -9.34 27.22
CA VAL A 161 -15.88 -10.30 26.13
C VAL A 161 -16.43 -9.69 24.85
N VAL A 162 -15.53 -9.47 23.88
CA VAL A 162 -15.89 -8.86 22.59
C VAL A 162 -15.59 -9.84 21.46
N ASP A 163 -16.61 -10.20 20.70
CA ASP A 163 -16.45 -10.96 19.47
C ASP A 163 -15.85 -10.08 18.38
N LYS A 164 -14.55 -10.28 18.13
CA LYS A 164 -13.85 -9.59 17.03
C LYS A 164 -14.04 -10.36 15.74
N LYS A 165 -14.81 -9.80 14.81
CA LYS A 165 -14.77 -10.25 13.42
C LYS A 165 -13.45 -9.82 12.79
N MET A 166 -12.73 -10.76 12.20
CA MET A 166 -11.54 -10.44 11.41
C MET A 166 -11.96 -9.68 10.15
N ALA A 167 -11.20 -8.63 9.83
CA ALA A 167 -11.41 -7.91 8.58
C ALA A 167 -11.12 -8.84 7.39
N SER A 168 -11.99 -8.83 6.38
CA SER A 168 -11.78 -9.57 5.14
C SER A 168 -10.51 -9.09 4.44
N VAL A 169 -9.73 -10.03 3.92
CA VAL A 169 -8.55 -9.71 3.11
C VAL A 169 -8.99 -9.17 1.77
N THR A 170 -8.52 -7.97 1.41
CA THR A 170 -8.76 -7.37 0.09
C THR A 170 -7.69 -7.80 -0.91
N PRO A 171 -8.02 -7.90 -2.22
CA PRO A 171 -7.03 -8.06 -3.27
C PRO A 171 -5.88 -7.05 -3.18
N LEU A 172 -4.69 -7.46 -3.62
CA LEU A 172 -3.50 -6.62 -3.54
C LEU A 172 -3.54 -5.50 -4.57
N LYS A 173 -3.56 -4.25 -4.08
CA LYS A 173 -3.22 -3.05 -4.86
C LYS A 173 -1.71 -2.85 -4.86
N GLN A 174 -1.19 -2.05 -5.80
CA GLN A 174 0.25 -1.77 -5.92
C GLN A 174 0.87 -1.28 -4.60
N ALA A 175 0.23 -0.34 -3.91
CA ALA A 175 0.73 0.19 -2.63
C ALA A 175 0.78 -0.88 -1.52
N ALA A 176 -0.23 -1.77 -1.48
CA ALA A 176 -0.26 -2.87 -0.51
C ALA A 176 0.80 -3.93 -0.82
N LEU A 177 1.06 -4.21 -2.11
CA LEU A 177 2.12 -5.09 -2.57
C LEU A 177 3.49 -4.56 -2.12
N TYR A 178 3.78 -3.28 -2.35
CA TYR A 178 5.05 -2.68 -1.93
C TYR A 178 5.23 -2.69 -0.41
N LYS A 179 4.17 -2.39 0.36
CA LYS A 179 4.24 -2.41 1.83
C LYS A 179 4.49 -3.81 2.40
N LYS A 180 3.97 -4.86 1.74
CA LYS A 180 4.11 -6.25 2.18
C LYS A 180 5.40 -6.91 1.68
N SER A 181 6.02 -6.39 0.63
CA SER A 181 7.21 -6.98 0.04
C SER A 181 8.43 -6.74 0.94
N PRO A 182 9.30 -7.76 1.15
CA PRO A 182 10.57 -7.56 1.85
C PRO A 182 11.64 -6.88 0.97
N TYR A 183 11.34 -6.63 -0.31
CA TYR A 183 12.27 -6.06 -1.27
C TYR A 183 12.02 -4.56 -1.51
N SER A 184 12.96 -3.89 -2.15
CA SER A 184 12.76 -2.51 -2.60
C SER A 184 11.65 -2.42 -3.64
N ALA A 185 10.97 -1.27 -3.70
CA ALA A 185 9.87 -1.05 -4.64
C ALA A 185 10.26 -1.33 -6.11
N GLN A 186 11.50 -1.02 -6.49
CA GLN A 186 12.03 -1.32 -7.83
C GLN A 186 12.11 -2.82 -8.10
N VAL A 187 12.66 -3.59 -7.16
CA VAL A 187 12.77 -5.05 -7.28
C VAL A 187 11.39 -5.68 -7.29
N THR A 188 10.49 -5.27 -6.40
CA THR A 188 9.11 -5.76 -6.33
C THR A 188 8.36 -5.50 -7.65
N GLN A 189 8.47 -4.28 -8.20
CA GLN A 189 7.81 -3.94 -9.47
C GLN A 189 8.39 -4.70 -10.66
N SER A 190 9.71 -4.92 -10.68
CA SER A 190 10.37 -5.70 -11.73
C SER A 190 9.93 -7.17 -11.69
N ALA A 191 9.89 -7.77 -10.50
CA ALA A 191 9.39 -9.13 -10.32
C ALA A 191 7.91 -9.25 -10.71
N ALA A 192 7.07 -8.33 -10.26
CA ALA A 192 5.65 -8.32 -10.62
C ALA A 192 5.42 -8.14 -12.12
N GLN A 193 6.22 -7.30 -12.79
CA GLN A 193 6.14 -7.13 -14.25
C GLN A 193 6.47 -8.45 -14.98
N LYS A 194 7.51 -9.16 -14.56
CA LYS A 194 7.86 -10.47 -15.13
C LYS A 194 6.76 -11.52 -14.90
N LEU A 195 6.15 -11.53 -13.72
CA LEU A 195 5.02 -12.42 -13.45
C LEU A 195 3.81 -12.10 -14.33
N TYR A 196 3.54 -10.82 -14.59
CA TYR A 196 2.48 -10.38 -15.50
C TYR A 196 2.75 -10.78 -16.95
N GLU A 197 3.96 -10.52 -17.45
CA GLU A 197 4.40 -10.90 -18.81
C GLU A 197 4.51 -12.41 -18.99
N GLY A 198 4.75 -13.13 -17.89
CA GLY A 198 4.99 -14.56 -17.89
C GLY A 198 6.40 -14.93 -18.35
N PHE A 199 6.61 -16.23 -18.53
CA PHE A 199 7.89 -16.81 -18.99
C PHE A 199 7.74 -17.56 -20.32
N GLY A 200 6.72 -17.23 -21.11
CA GLY A 200 6.42 -17.88 -22.41
C GLY A 200 5.05 -18.58 -22.47
N ASP A 201 4.49 -18.97 -21.32
CA ASP A 201 3.24 -19.75 -21.23
C ASP A 201 2.00 -18.91 -20.84
N GLY A 202 2.14 -17.58 -20.82
CA GLY A 202 1.12 -16.64 -20.34
C GLY A 202 1.46 -16.02 -18.99
N GLY A 203 0.71 -14.98 -18.64
CA GLY A 203 0.86 -14.22 -17.40
C GLY A 203 0.37 -15.00 -16.18
N LEU A 204 1.15 -14.93 -15.09
CA LEU A 204 0.84 -15.58 -13.80
C LEU A 204 0.00 -14.70 -12.88
N ILE A 205 -0.04 -13.39 -13.13
CA ILE A 205 -0.82 -12.41 -12.38
C ILE A 205 -1.48 -11.40 -13.33
N SER A 206 -2.49 -10.68 -12.86
CA SER A 206 -3.03 -9.50 -13.55
C SER A 206 -2.09 -8.30 -13.44
N TYR A 207 -2.41 -7.22 -14.17
CA TYR A 207 -1.55 -6.06 -14.33
C TYR A 207 -1.19 -5.43 -12.97
N PRO A 208 0.10 -5.38 -12.59
CA PRO A 208 0.50 -5.12 -11.20
C PRO A 208 0.46 -3.62 -10.83
N ARG A 209 0.30 -2.73 -11.80
CA ARG A 209 0.16 -1.28 -11.57
C ARG A 209 -1.32 -0.90 -11.50
N THR A 210 -2.00 -1.39 -10.46
CA THR A 210 -3.43 -1.16 -10.24
C THR A 210 -3.73 -0.64 -8.84
N ASP A 211 -4.68 0.28 -8.75
CA ASP A 211 -5.33 0.76 -7.53
C ASP A 211 -6.72 0.13 -7.33
N SER A 212 -7.15 -0.72 -8.26
CA SER A 212 -8.40 -1.47 -8.20
C SER A 212 -8.26 -2.64 -7.22
N SER A 213 -9.33 -2.91 -6.48
CA SER A 213 -9.50 -4.14 -5.71
C SER A 213 -10.57 -5.04 -6.32
N ARG A 214 -10.87 -4.83 -7.60
CA ARG A 214 -11.90 -5.58 -8.33
C ARG A 214 -11.36 -6.94 -8.76
N LEU A 215 -12.25 -7.92 -8.82
CA LEU A 215 -11.94 -9.27 -9.28
C LEU A 215 -12.86 -9.62 -10.45
N SER A 216 -12.31 -10.23 -11.49
CA SER A 216 -13.09 -10.70 -12.63
C SER A 216 -14.00 -11.85 -12.22
N GLN A 217 -15.13 -12.01 -12.90
CA GLN A 217 -16.06 -13.10 -12.61
C GLN A 217 -15.38 -14.47 -12.78
N THR A 218 -14.58 -14.59 -13.84
CA THR A 218 -13.78 -15.79 -14.13
C THR A 218 -12.85 -16.16 -12.97
N PHE A 219 -12.16 -15.18 -12.37
CA PHE A 219 -11.30 -15.42 -11.22
C PHE A 219 -12.11 -15.88 -10.00
N ILE A 220 -13.24 -15.24 -9.72
CA ILE A 220 -14.10 -15.58 -8.58
C ILE A 220 -14.60 -17.02 -8.68
N ASP A 221 -15.07 -17.44 -9.85
CA ASP A 221 -15.61 -18.78 -10.06
C ASP A 221 -14.52 -19.85 -9.90
N ASN A 222 -13.34 -19.63 -10.50
CA ASN A 222 -12.19 -20.51 -10.35
C ASN A 222 -11.71 -20.59 -8.90
N ALA A 223 -11.66 -19.45 -8.19
CA ALA A 223 -11.27 -19.41 -6.79
C ALA A 223 -12.26 -20.16 -5.88
N LYS A 224 -13.57 -20.01 -6.10
CA LYS A 224 -14.60 -20.76 -5.35
C LYS A 224 -14.44 -22.26 -5.52
N VAL A 225 -14.21 -22.73 -6.75
CA VAL A 225 -13.96 -24.15 -7.03
C VAL A 225 -12.69 -24.63 -6.32
N TYR A 226 -11.59 -23.89 -6.44
CA TYR A 226 -10.33 -24.23 -5.77
C TYR A 226 -10.48 -24.31 -4.24
N ILE A 227 -11.11 -23.32 -3.62
CA ILE A 227 -11.32 -23.26 -2.17
C ILE A 227 -12.21 -24.42 -1.71
N ASN A 228 -13.32 -24.68 -2.42
CA ASN A 228 -14.20 -25.80 -2.10
C ASN A 228 -13.44 -27.15 -2.13
N ASN A 229 -12.63 -27.36 -3.15
CA ASN A 229 -11.90 -28.62 -3.33
C ASN A 229 -10.77 -28.80 -2.31
N LYS A 230 -10.12 -27.71 -1.90
CA LYS A 230 -8.95 -27.76 -1.00
C LYS A 230 -9.31 -27.66 0.48
N PHE A 231 -10.32 -26.87 0.82
CA PHE A 231 -10.65 -26.52 2.20
C PHE A 231 -12.08 -26.93 2.60
N GLY A 232 -12.94 -27.25 1.63
CA GLY A 232 -14.33 -27.63 1.87
C GLY A 232 -15.32 -26.47 1.71
N LYS A 233 -16.60 -26.81 1.66
CA LYS A 233 -17.70 -25.88 1.33
C LYS A 233 -17.85 -24.75 2.36
N ASP A 234 -17.56 -25.02 3.63
CA ASP A 234 -17.70 -24.06 4.73
C ASP A 234 -16.70 -22.90 4.63
N TYR A 235 -15.64 -23.05 3.84
CA TYR A 235 -14.64 -22.01 3.59
C TYR A 235 -14.93 -21.19 2.33
N VAL A 236 -15.95 -21.55 1.55
CA VAL A 236 -16.34 -20.80 0.35
C VAL A 236 -17.16 -19.59 0.78
N ALA A 237 -16.65 -18.39 0.50
CA ALA A 237 -17.35 -17.16 0.82
C ALA A 237 -18.69 -17.05 0.06
N SER A 238 -19.76 -16.80 0.81
CA SER A 238 -21.09 -16.49 0.26
C SER A 238 -21.12 -15.12 -0.43
N GLU A 239 -20.38 -14.15 0.11
CA GLU A 239 -20.22 -12.81 -0.44
C GLU A 239 -18.74 -12.51 -0.75
N VAL A 240 -18.47 -11.97 -1.93
CA VAL A 240 -17.13 -11.54 -2.35
C VAL A 240 -17.11 -10.02 -2.49
N LYS A 241 -16.34 -9.34 -1.63
CA LYS A 241 -16.14 -7.89 -1.75
C LYS A 241 -15.25 -7.56 -2.95
N GLY A 242 -15.62 -6.54 -3.72
CA GLY A 242 -14.87 -6.12 -4.92
C GLY A 242 -15.46 -6.62 -6.24
N PHE A 243 -16.68 -7.16 -6.24
CA PHE A 243 -17.36 -7.50 -7.48
C PHE A 243 -17.86 -6.23 -8.21
N SER A 244 -17.36 -6.02 -9.43
CA SER A 244 -17.92 -5.14 -10.44
C SER A 244 -17.38 -5.63 -11.78
N GLY A 245 -18.22 -5.67 -12.82
CA GLY A 245 -17.97 -6.39 -14.08
C GLY A 245 -16.59 -6.22 -14.73
N ASP A 246 -16.30 -7.12 -15.66
CA ASP A 246 -15.01 -7.45 -16.30
C ASP A 246 -14.18 -6.28 -16.93
N GLN A 247 -14.59 -5.02 -16.81
CA GLN A 247 -13.89 -3.88 -17.43
C GLN A 247 -12.59 -3.48 -16.70
N ASP A 248 -12.49 -3.72 -15.39
CA ASP A 248 -11.42 -3.16 -14.53
C ASP A 248 -10.59 -4.21 -13.76
N ALA A 249 -10.73 -5.50 -14.12
CA ALA A 249 -9.98 -6.61 -13.53
C ALA A 249 -9.15 -7.33 -14.59
#